data_AF-A0AAW2HN22-F1
#
_entry.id   AF-A0AAW2HN22-F1
#
_cell.length_a   1.000
_cell.length_b   1.000
_cell.length_c   1.000
_cell.angle_alpha   90.00
_cell.angle_beta   90.00
_cell.angle_gamma   90.00
#
_symmetry.space_group_name_H-M   'P 1'
#
loop_
_entity.id
_entity.type
_entity.pdbx_description
1 polymer ?
#
loop_
_entity_poly.entity_id
_entity_poly.type
_entity_poly.pdbx_seq_one_letter_code
_entity_poly.pdbx_strand_id
1 'polypeptide(L)'
;MIAFGGGTAWTISQSYDRYLANPTVITLDKSYRSWNITFPATTFCFVNRLDTEKAARLIKRKWGVDKGKKFDYYMKFLGVLSNSSYNNLASFEEFKNDRQLYKENLLSLMNEVCLEDVIFLLESKFVSFNKKNLHINEIL
;
A
#
# COMPACT_ATOMS: atom_id res chain seq x y z
N MET A 1 -6.85 -70.00 4.45
CA MET A 1 -7.36 -68.93 5.33
C MET A 1 -6.30 -67.92 5.78
N ILE A 2 -4.99 -68.22 5.71
CA ILE A 2 -3.91 -67.31 6.16
C ILE A 2 -3.68 -66.12 5.20
N ALA A 3 -3.86 -66.33 3.88
CA ALA A 3 -3.70 -65.29 2.87
C ALA A 3 -4.69 -64.11 3.03
N PHE A 4 -5.89 -64.37 3.55
CA PHE A 4 -6.89 -63.33 3.78
C PHE A 4 -6.58 -62.48 5.02
N GLY A 5 -6.03 -63.08 6.09
CA GLY A 5 -5.65 -62.35 7.31
C GLY A 5 -4.39 -61.48 7.15
N GLY A 6 -3.43 -61.90 6.33
CA GLY A 6 -2.26 -61.09 6.02
C GLY A 6 -2.61 -59.83 5.22
N GLY A 7 -3.54 -59.95 4.26
CA GLY A 7 -4.01 -58.83 3.46
C GLY A 7 -4.74 -57.77 4.28
N THR A 8 -5.57 -58.18 5.26
CA THR A 8 -6.30 -57.23 6.13
C THR A 8 -5.37 -56.50 7.09
N ALA A 9 -4.37 -57.18 7.66
CA ALA A 9 -3.39 -56.53 8.53
C ALA A 9 -2.57 -55.46 7.78
N TRP A 10 -2.20 -55.72 6.52
CA TRP A 10 -1.43 -54.79 5.71
C TRP A 10 -2.22 -53.52 5.37
N THR A 11 -3.48 -53.65 4.97
CA THR A 11 -4.33 -52.49 4.66
C THR A 11 -4.62 -51.63 5.89
N ILE A 12 -4.75 -52.25 7.06
CA ILE A 12 -4.91 -51.54 8.34
C ILE A 12 -3.66 -50.71 8.66
N SER A 13 -2.46 -51.29 8.55
CA SER A 13 -1.20 -50.58 8.80
C SER A 13 -1.04 -49.38 7.87
N GLN A 14 -1.28 -49.56 6.57
CA GLN A 14 -1.15 -48.49 5.58
C GLN A 14 -2.16 -47.35 5.80
N SER A 15 -3.37 -47.68 6.24
CA SER A 15 -4.39 -46.67 6.57
C SER A 15 -4.01 -45.90 7.83
N TYR A 16 -3.40 -46.58 8.80
CA TYR A 16 -2.91 -45.97 10.04
C TYR A 16 -1.75 -45.00 9.79
N ASP A 17 -0.79 -45.36 8.93
CA ASP A 17 0.33 -44.49 8.57
C ASP A 17 -0.15 -43.21 7.85
N ARG A 18 -1.14 -43.33 6.96
CA ARG A 18 -1.77 -42.17 6.31
C ARG A 18 -2.53 -41.28 7.30
N TYR A 19 -3.12 -41.86 8.34
CA TYR A 19 -3.76 -41.11 9.41
C TYR A 19 -2.74 -40.34 10.26
N LEU A 20 -1.62 -40.98 10.61
CA LEU A 20 -0.51 -40.34 11.35
C LEU A 20 0.18 -39.21 10.56
N ALA A 21 0.14 -39.26 9.23
CA ALA A 21 0.72 -38.24 8.36
C ALA A 21 -0.07 -36.91 8.34
N ASN A 22 -1.22 -36.81 9.03
CA ASN A 22 -2.08 -35.62 9.10
C ASN A 22 -2.31 -34.93 7.73
N PRO A 23 -2.81 -35.64 6.71
CA PRO A 23 -3.00 -35.06 5.40
C PRO A 23 -4.12 -34.01 5.44
N THR A 24 -3.79 -32.77 5.06
CA THR A 24 -4.78 -31.71 4.91
C THR A 24 -5.23 -31.61 3.46
N VAL A 25 -6.54 -31.60 3.25
CA VAL A 25 -7.14 -31.38 1.94
C VAL A 25 -7.69 -29.96 1.91
N ILE A 26 -7.15 -29.14 1.01
CA ILE A 26 -7.64 -27.77 0.81
C ILE A 26 -8.63 -27.80 -0.36
N THR A 27 -9.90 -27.62 -0.07
CA THR A 27 -10.94 -27.43 -1.08
C THR A 27 -11.22 -25.95 -1.25
N LEU A 28 -11.08 -25.44 -2.48
CA LEU A 28 -11.46 -24.09 -2.83
C LEU A 28 -12.90 -24.09 -3.34
N ASP A 29 -13.80 -23.50 -2.59
CA ASP A 29 -15.17 -23.24 -3.04
C ASP A 29 -15.35 -21.73 -3.30
N LYS A 30 -16.03 -21.40 -4.40
CA LYS A 30 -16.37 -20.02 -4.74
C LYS A 30 -17.84 -19.79 -4.42
N SER A 31 -18.12 -19.21 -3.26
CA SER A 31 -19.48 -18.76 -2.93
C SER A 31 -19.87 -17.53 -3.78
N TYR A 32 -20.45 -17.76 -4.97
CA TYR A 32 -20.89 -16.71 -5.89
C TYR A 32 -22.30 -16.16 -5.59
N ARG A 33 -23.02 -16.79 -4.65
CA ARG A 33 -24.43 -16.49 -4.33
C ARG A 33 -24.63 -15.66 -3.06
N SER A 34 -23.61 -15.53 -2.21
CA SER A 34 -23.64 -14.69 -1.01
C SER A 34 -23.11 -13.28 -1.34
N TRP A 35 -24.01 -12.34 -1.62
CA TRP A 35 -23.66 -10.95 -2.00
C TRP A 35 -23.49 -10.00 -0.82
N ASN A 36 -23.32 -10.52 0.40
CA ASN A 36 -23.06 -9.72 1.60
C ASN A 36 -21.55 -9.60 1.86
N ILE A 37 -20.84 -8.95 0.94
CA ILE A 37 -19.41 -8.69 1.08
C ILE A 37 -19.18 -7.31 1.71
N THR A 38 -18.30 -7.24 2.70
CA THR A 38 -17.85 -5.96 3.25
C THR A 38 -16.98 -5.25 2.22
N PHE A 39 -17.25 -3.97 1.99
CA PHE A 39 -16.43 -3.16 1.10
C PHE A 39 -14.98 -3.10 1.63
N PRO A 40 -13.96 -3.39 0.81
CA PRO A 40 -12.59 -3.37 1.27
C PRO A 40 -12.14 -1.95 1.59
N ALA A 41 -11.18 -1.81 2.51
CA ALA A 41 -10.51 -0.54 2.72
C ALA A 41 -9.78 -0.15 1.43
N THR A 42 -10.01 1.07 0.97
CA THR A 42 -9.30 1.66 -0.17
C THR A 42 -8.44 2.81 0.34
N THR A 43 -7.18 2.83 -0.07
CA THR A 43 -6.23 3.90 0.25
C THR A 43 -5.86 4.62 -1.03
N PHE A 44 -5.96 5.95 -1.00
CA PHE A 44 -5.62 6.79 -2.13
C PHE A 44 -4.41 7.65 -1.77
N CYS A 45 -3.36 7.55 -2.56
CA CYS A 45 -2.18 8.40 -2.44
C CYS A 45 -2.17 9.42 -3.58
N PHE A 46 -1.81 10.67 -3.27
CA PHE A 46 -1.61 11.67 -4.30
C PHE A 46 -0.34 11.37 -5.11
N VAL A 47 -0.42 11.53 -6.44
CA VAL A 47 0.75 11.41 -7.32
C VAL A 47 1.77 12.51 -7.01
N ASN A 48 1.28 13.72 -6.73
CA ASN A 48 2.09 14.82 -6.25
C ASN A 48 1.88 14.98 -4.74
N ARG A 49 2.93 14.74 -3.95
CA ARG A 49 2.89 14.80 -2.48
C ARG A 49 3.12 16.21 -1.94
N LEU A 50 3.63 17.12 -2.77
CA LEU A 50 4.02 18.47 -2.36
C LEU A 50 2.84 19.45 -2.49
N ASP A 51 2.44 20.07 -1.37
CA ASP A 51 1.57 21.23 -1.38
C ASP A 51 2.41 22.50 -1.59
N THR A 52 2.28 23.12 -2.77
CA THR A 52 3.07 24.29 -3.18
C THR A 52 2.78 25.53 -2.34
N GLU A 53 1.56 25.70 -1.83
CA GLU A 53 1.19 26.84 -0.99
C GLU A 53 1.74 26.69 0.44
N LYS A 54 1.69 25.48 0.99
CA LYS A 54 2.34 25.17 2.29
C LYS A 54 3.85 25.29 2.17
N ALA A 55 4.45 24.78 1.09
CA ALA A 55 5.87 24.91 0.82
C ALA A 55 6.31 26.38 0.77
N ALA A 56 5.59 27.24 0.03
CA ALA A 56 5.90 28.66 -0.07
C ALA A 56 5.83 29.38 1.29
N ARG A 57 4.80 29.10 2.10
CA ARG A 57 4.67 29.65 3.45
C ARG A 57 5.79 29.18 4.38
N LEU A 58 6.18 27.91 4.30
CA LEU A 58 7.27 27.37 5.11
C LEU A 58 8.59 28.05 4.75
N ILE A 59 8.87 28.23 3.46
CA ILE A 59 10.09 28.89 2.99
C ILE A 59 10.20 30.32 3.53
N LYS A 60 9.10 31.07 3.45
CA LYS A 60 9.03 32.43 3.99
C LYS A 60 9.28 32.47 5.49
N ARG A 61 8.70 31.54 6.24
CA ARG A 61 8.80 31.49 7.71
C ARG A 61 10.19 31.04 8.20
N LYS A 62 10.80 30.06 7.55
CA LYS A 62 12.08 29.45 7.99
C LYS A 62 13.30 30.18 7.44
N TRP A 63 13.30 30.52 6.15
CA TRP A 63 14.46 31.11 5.47
C TRP A 63 14.28 32.59 5.13
N GLY A 64 13.10 33.19 5.37
CA GLY A 64 12.88 34.62 5.14
C GLY A 64 12.93 35.03 3.66
N VAL A 65 12.71 34.09 2.75
CA VAL A 65 12.79 34.31 1.30
C VAL A 65 11.39 34.35 0.69
N ASP A 66 11.04 35.45 0.04
CA ASP A 66 9.72 35.64 -0.60
C ASP A 66 9.76 35.39 -2.11
N LYS A 67 10.80 35.90 -2.81
CA LYS A 67 10.97 35.79 -4.27
C LYS A 67 12.46 35.80 -4.68
N GLY A 68 12.79 35.13 -5.79
CA GLY A 68 14.11 35.17 -6.43
C GLY A 68 14.77 33.79 -6.54
N LYS A 69 16.02 33.74 -7.05
CA LYS A 69 16.75 32.49 -7.32
C LYS A 69 16.88 31.56 -6.10
N LYS A 70 16.94 32.13 -4.89
CA LYS A 70 16.99 31.36 -3.64
C LYS A 70 15.66 30.70 -3.30
N PHE A 71 14.53 31.32 -3.67
CA PHE A 71 13.21 30.74 -3.46
C PHE A 71 13.04 29.48 -4.29
N ASP A 72 13.39 29.56 -5.58
CA ASP A 72 13.29 28.43 -6.52
C ASP A 72 14.18 27.26 -6.09
N TYR A 73 15.36 27.56 -5.53
CA TYR A 73 16.25 26.56 -4.97
C TYR A 73 15.63 25.80 -3.79
N TYR A 74 15.03 26.50 -2.81
CA TYR A 74 14.34 25.86 -1.70
C TYR A 74 13.07 25.13 -2.12
N MET A 75 12.35 25.65 -3.12
CA MET A 75 11.20 24.97 -3.69
C MET A 75 11.61 23.65 -4.38
N LYS A 76 12.71 23.66 -5.14
CA LYS A 76 13.29 22.45 -5.75
C LYS A 76 13.70 21.44 -4.69
N PHE A 77 14.34 21.89 -3.60
CA PHE A 77 14.70 21.05 -2.47
C PHE A 77 13.49 20.35 -1.85
N LEU A 78 12.41 21.10 -1.54
CA LEU A 78 11.19 20.51 -0.98
C LEU A 78 10.53 19.54 -1.97
N GLY A 79 10.59 19.83 -3.28
CA GLY A 79 10.15 18.91 -4.33
C GLY A 79 10.92 17.58 -4.34
N VAL A 80 12.26 17.64 -4.32
CA VAL A 80 13.12 16.45 -4.23
C VAL A 80 12.88 15.70 -2.93
N LEU A 81 12.67 16.41 -1.82
CA LEU A 81 12.35 15.82 -0.54
C LEU A 81 11.04 15.03 -0.57
N SER A 82 9.98 15.63 -1.10
CA SER A 82 8.66 14.98 -1.19
C SER A 82 8.66 13.75 -2.11
N ASN A 83 9.52 13.74 -3.14
CA ASN A 83 9.68 12.63 -4.08
C ASN A 83 10.92 11.76 -3.78
N SER A 84 11.45 11.84 -2.56
CA SER A 84 12.57 11.02 -2.16
C SER A 84 12.11 9.57 -1.96
N SER A 85 12.76 8.67 -2.67
CA SER A 85 12.62 7.22 -2.53
C SER A 85 14.03 6.64 -2.55
N TYR A 86 14.21 5.41 -2.07
CA TYR A 86 15.51 4.75 -2.01
C TYR A 86 16.29 4.84 -3.34
N ASN A 87 15.59 4.77 -4.47
CA ASN A 87 16.19 4.85 -5.80
C ASN A 87 16.57 6.27 -6.26
N ASN A 88 16.03 7.31 -5.63
CA ASN A 88 16.16 8.72 -6.06
C ASN A 88 16.96 9.58 -5.06
N LEU A 89 17.83 8.97 -4.25
CA LEU A 89 18.67 9.69 -3.30
C LEU A 89 19.77 10.52 -3.96
N ALA A 90 20.16 10.19 -5.20
CA ALA A 90 21.21 10.93 -5.93
C ALA A 90 20.85 12.41 -6.13
N SER A 91 19.55 12.72 -6.23
CA SER A 91 19.05 14.10 -6.40
C SER A 91 19.37 15.02 -5.22
N PHE A 92 19.78 14.50 -4.06
CA PHE A 92 20.20 15.30 -2.91
C PHE A 92 21.64 15.82 -3.00
N GLU A 93 22.45 15.32 -3.92
CA GLU A 93 23.85 15.71 -4.06
C GLU A 93 24.00 17.22 -4.34
N GLU A 94 23.05 17.79 -5.09
CA GLU A 94 23.00 19.22 -5.41
C GLU A 94 22.91 20.11 -4.15
N PHE A 95 22.36 19.61 -3.04
CA PHE A 95 22.08 20.36 -1.82
C PHE A 95 23.12 20.13 -0.71
N LYS A 96 24.17 19.34 -0.98
CA LYS A 96 25.14 18.86 0.02
C LYS A 96 25.94 19.96 0.72
N ASN A 97 26.08 21.13 0.11
CA ASN A 97 26.95 22.19 0.61
C ASN A 97 26.24 23.20 1.53
N ASP A 98 24.91 23.15 1.64
CA ASP A 98 24.13 24.15 2.37
C ASP A 98 23.93 23.80 3.85
N ARG A 99 24.76 24.37 4.73
CA ARG A 99 24.69 24.18 6.19
C ARG A 99 23.35 24.60 6.80
N GLN A 100 22.60 25.49 6.15
CA GLN A 100 21.28 25.91 6.63
C GLN A 100 20.23 24.80 6.53
N LEU A 101 20.37 23.87 5.60
CA LEU A 101 19.46 22.73 5.43
C LEU A 101 19.74 21.61 6.45
N TYR A 102 21.01 21.41 6.81
CA TYR A 102 21.43 20.38 7.79
C TYR A 102 21.01 20.66 9.23
N LYS A 103 20.71 21.91 9.57
CA LYS A 103 20.29 22.28 10.92
C LYS A 103 18.85 21.87 11.23
N GLU A 104 18.03 21.70 10.20
CA GLU A 104 16.60 21.42 10.33
C GLU A 104 16.32 19.91 10.33
N ASN A 105 15.31 19.49 11.09
CA ASN A 105 14.88 18.09 11.09
C ASN A 105 14.03 17.80 9.85
N LEU A 106 14.54 16.98 8.95
CA LEU A 106 13.91 16.68 7.66
C LEU A 106 12.50 16.10 7.79
N LEU A 107 12.26 15.28 8.82
CA LEU A 107 10.96 14.66 9.07
C LEU A 107 9.91 15.72 9.44
N SER A 108 10.31 16.73 10.22
CA SER A 108 9.43 17.82 10.61
C SER A 108 9.03 18.71 9.42
N LEU A 109 9.95 18.90 8.46
CA LEU A 109 9.67 19.62 7.22
C LEU A 109 8.70 18.84 6.33
N MET A 110 8.90 17.53 6.23
CA MET A 110 8.06 16.67 5.38
C MET A 110 6.63 16.61 5.91
N ASN A 111 6.43 16.49 7.21
CA ASN A 111 5.09 16.44 7.82
C ASN A 111 4.29 17.74 7.64
N GLU A 112 4.98 18.89 7.52
CA GLU A 112 4.30 20.18 7.38
C GLU A 112 3.97 20.54 5.92
N VAL A 113 4.76 20.03 4.96
CA VAL A 113 4.64 20.35 3.53
C VAL A 113 3.85 19.30 2.76
N CYS A 114 3.89 18.04 3.18
CA CYS A 114 3.15 16.98 2.49
C CYS A 114 1.65 17.10 2.74
N LEU A 115 0.87 16.68 1.73
CA LEU A 115 -0.55 16.42 1.90
C LEU A 115 -0.73 15.21 2.83
N GLU A 116 -1.77 15.20 3.67
CA GLU A 116 -2.09 14.03 4.47
C GLU A 116 -2.47 12.87 3.54
N ASP A 117 -1.57 11.88 3.45
CA ASP A 117 -1.64 10.75 2.51
C ASP A 117 -2.76 9.73 2.82
N VAL A 118 -3.63 9.99 3.81
CA VAL A 118 -4.58 8.99 4.27
C VAL A 118 -5.98 9.57 4.40
N ILE A 119 -6.66 9.74 3.26
CA ILE A 119 -8.12 9.77 3.25
C ILE A 119 -8.58 8.31 3.38
N PHE A 120 -8.72 7.84 4.61
CA PHE A 120 -9.37 6.56 4.89
C PHE A 120 -10.87 6.74 4.72
N LEU A 121 -11.43 6.34 3.58
CA LEU A 121 -12.88 6.30 3.42
C LEU A 121 -13.46 5.13 4.22
N LEU A 122 -13.63 5.33 5.53
CA LEU A 122 -14.63 4.61 6.31
C LEU A 122 -15.96 5.33 6.16
N GLU A 123 -16.70 4.99 5.12
CA GLU A 123 -18.16 5.06 5.24
C GLU A 123 -18.75 3.69 4.99
N SER A 124 -19.18 3.09 6.10
CA SER A 124 -19.79 1.77 6.25
C SER A 124 -21.20 1.65 5.66
N LYS A 125 -21.52 2.37 4.58
CA LYS A 125 -22.84 2.30 3.91
C LYS A 125 -22.73 2.48 2.40
N PHE A 126 -22.16 1.51 1.69
CA PHE A 126 -22.50 1.30 0.29
C PHE A 126 -23.46 0.11 0.16
N VAL A 127 -24.74 0.47 0.15
CA VAL A 127 -25.90 -0.38 -0.07
C VAL A 127 -25.78 -1.14 -1.39
N SER A 128 -25.95 -2.47 -1.32
CA SER A 128 -26.40 -3.39 -2.38
C SER A 128 -26.02 -3.03 -3.82
N PHE A 129 -24.95 -3.63 -4.32
CA PHE A 129 -24.62 -3.62 -5.75
C PHE A 129 -25.74 -4.37 -6.52
N ASN A 130 -26.69 -3.61 -7.08
CA ASN A 130 -27.85 -4.15 -7.77
C ASN A 130 -27.44 -4.71 -9.15
N LYS A 131 -27.69 -6.02 -9.38
CA LYS A 131 -27.35 -6.81 -10.58
C LYS A 131 -27.91 -6.29 -11.91
N LYS A 132 -28.65 -5.18 -11.94
CA LYS A 132 -29.44 -4.78 -13.13
C LYS A 132 -28.63 -4.24 -14.32
N ASN A 133 -27.29 -4.10 -14.25
CA ASN A 133 -26.48 -3.55 -15.35
C ASN A 133 -25.24 -4.38 -15.70
N LEU A 134 -25.38 -5.69 -15.84
CA LEU A 134 -24.38 -6.53 -16.51
C LEU A 134 -25.05 -7.34 -17.62
N HIS A 135 -25.42 -6.64 -18.71
CA HIS A 135 -25.44 -7.25 -20.03
C HIS A 135 -23.98 -7.48 -20.43
N ILE A 136 -23.44 -8.64 -20.03
CA ILE A 136 -22.21 -9.17 -20.61
C ILE A 136 -22.62 -9.60 -22.02
N ASN A 137 -22.30 -8.76 -23.00
CA ASN A 137 -22.26 -9.18 -24.39
C ASN A 137 -21.22 -10.30 -24.50
N GLU A 138 -21.66 -11.43 -25.05
CA GLU A 138 -20.80 -12.41 -25.69
C GLU A 138 -19.77 -11.69 -26.56
N ILE A 139 -18.49 -11.99 -26.37
CA ILE A 139 -17.46 -12.14 -27.42
C ILE A 139 -16.28 -12.87 -26.75
N LEU A 140 -15.94 -14.03 -27.35
CA LEU A 140 -14.90 -15.03 -27.04
C LEU A 140 -15.21 -16.06 -25.94
#